data_AF-A0A7I8KQC3-F1
#
_entry.id   AF-A0A7I8KQC3-F1
#
_cell.length_a   1.000
_cell.length_b   1.000
_cell.length_c   1.000
_cell.angle_alpha   90.00
_cell.angle_beta   90.00
_cell.angle_gamma   90.00
#
_symmetry.space_group_name_H-M   'P 1'
#
loop_
_entity.id
_entity.type
_entity.pdbx_description
1 polymer ?
#
loop_
_entity_poly.entity_id
_entity_poly.type
_entity_poly.pdbx_seq_one_letter_code
_entity_poly.pdbx_strand_id
1 'polypeptide(L)'
;MAITARPAAAAALLVLFAVALIAPASASTLTVFSGPGCSGQTMDINGCDCFELTGYQSGFHFVFTEEQEAVLYTDRHCRNRYRSQLLNEETRYCRRFPFRSVKMVC
;
A
#
# COMPACT_ATOMS: atom_id res chain seq x y z
N MET A 1 -50.31 -5.01 45.82
CA MET A 1 -49.30 -4.06 45.30
C MET A 1 -48.07 -4.84 44.90
N ALA A 2 -47.83 -4.98 43.60
CA ALA A 2 -46.61 -5.55 43.05
C ALA A 2 -46.27 -4.74 41.80
N ILE A 3 -45.22 -3.93 41.87
CA ILE A 3 -44.76 -3.10 40.76
C ILE A 3 -43.56 -3.83 40.17
N THR A 4 -43.79 -4.53 39.07
CA THR A 4 -42.78 -5.19 38.25
C THR A 4 -41.95 -4.13 37.52
N ALA A 5 -40.69 -3.97 37.90
CA ALA A 5 -39.74 -3.09 37.23
C ALA A 5 -39.34 -3.69 35.87
N ARG A 6 -39.63 -2.96 34.79
CA ARG A 6 -39.27 -3.30 33.40
C ARG A 6 -37.75 -3.23 33.20
N PRO A 7 -37.18 -4.10 32.34
CA PRO A 7 -35.75 -4.06 32.01
C PRO A 7 -35.45 -2.77 31.23
N ALA A 8 -34.54 -1.96 31.75
CA ALA A 8 -34.01 -0.80 31.04
C ALA A 8 -33.18 -1.31 29.86
N ALA A 9 -33.64 -0.97 28.66
CA ALA A 9 -32.97 -1.27 27.41
C ALA A 9 -31.59 -0.61 27.39
N ALA A 10 -30.54 -1.41 27.62
CA ALA A 10 -29.17 -1.00 27.39
C ALA A 10 -28.95 -0.92 25.87
N ALA A 11 -29.07 0.28 25.32
CA ALA A 11 -28.69 0.60 23.95
C ALA A 11 -27.17 0.44 23.80
N ALA A 12 -26.72 -0.76 23.45
CA ALA A 12 -25.34 -0.99 23.04
C ALA A 12 -25.15 -0.42 21.64
N LEU A 13 -24.43 0.70 21.56
CA LEU A 13 -24.00 1.31 20.30
C LEU A 13 -23.20 0.29 19.46
N LEU A 14 -23.79 -0.14 18.35
CA LEU A 14 -23.09 -0.79 17.25
C LEU A 14 -22.25 0.26 16.53
N VAL A 15 -20.97 0.38 16.88
CA VAL A 15 -20.00 1.13 16.07
C VAL A 15 -19.47 0.19 14.98
N LEU A 16 -20.20 0.14 13.86
CA LEU A 16 -19.72 -0.48 12.62
C LEU A 16 -18.65 0.42 11.99
N PHE A 17 -17.38 0.17 12.28
CA PHE A 17 -16.28 0.67 11.44
C PHE A 17 -16.20 -0.17 10.18
N ALA A 18 -17.10 0.09 9.23
CA ALA A 18 -16.92 -0.35 7.85
C ALA A 18 -15.91 0.59 7.18
N VAL A 19 -14.63 0.23 7.22
CA VAL A 19 -13.66 0.81 6.28
C VAL A 19 -14.03 0.24 4.92
N ALA A 20 -14.80 1.00 4.14
CA ALA A 20 -14.99 0.73 2.73
C ALA A 20 -13.64 0.93 2.04
N LEU A 21 -12.86 -0.14 1.92
CA LEU A 21 -11.79 -0.23 0.93
C LEU A 21 -12.47 -0.17 -0.43
N ILE A 22 -12.57 1.04 -0.97
CA ILE A 22 -12.87 1.24 -2.39
C ILE A 22 -11.66 0.66 -3.11
N ALA A 23 -11.70 -0.62 -3.47
CA ALA A 23 -10.72 -1.20 -4.36
C ALA A 23 -10.89 -0.51 -5.72
N PRO A 24 -9.91 0.23 -6.25
CA PRO A 24 -9.90 0.48 -7.68
C PRO A 24 -9.77 -0.89 -8.34
N ALA A 25 -10.86 -1.38 -8.92
CA ALA A 25 -10.80 -2.55 -9.77
C ALA A 25 -9.78 -2.25 -10.89
N SER A 26 -8.70 -3.04 -10.92
CA SER A 26 -7.64 -3.07 -11.94
C SER A 26 -6.42 -2.12 -11.81
N ALA A 27 -6.17 -1.46 -10.68
CA ALA A 27 -4.91 -0.71 -10.51
C ALA A 27 -3.81 -1.57 -9.85
N SER A 28 -2.61 -1.59 -10.44
CA SER A 28 -1.45 -2.26 -9.84
C SER A 28 -1.01 -1.50 -8.61
N THR A 29 -0.54 -2.23 -7.60
CA THR A 29 -0.21 -1.65 -6.30
C THR A 29 1.21 -2.03 -5.91
N LEU A 30 2.02 -1.03 -5.54
CA LEU A 30 3.32 -1.25 -4.94
C LEU A 30 3.25 -0.96 -3.43
N THR A 31 3.40 -1.98 -2.61
CA THR A 31 3.57 -1.85 -1.16
C THR A 31 5.06 -1.85 -0.83
N VAL A 32 5.55 -0.82 -0.15
CA VAL A 32 6.94 -0.73 0.33
C VAL A 32 7.01 -0.80 1.85
N PHE A 33 8.13 -1.30 2.39
CA PHE A 33 8.28 -1.65 3.80
C PHE A 33 9.48 -0.91 4.43
N SER A 34 9.30 -0.37 5.63
CA SER A 34 10.40 0.27 6.38
C SER A 34 11.25 -0.71 7.19
N GLY A 35 10.68 -1.84 7.61
CA GLY A 35 11.34 -2.87 8.39
C GLY A 35 11.96 -4.00 7.55
N PRO A 36 12.96 -4.72 8.11
CA PRO A 36 13.64 -5.80 7.40
C PRO A 36 12.67 -6.96 7.11
N GLY A 37 12.84 -7.62 5.96
CA GLY A 37 12.06 -8.82 5.64
C GLY A 37 10.60 -8.53 5.26
N CYS A 38 10.30 -7.38 4.64
CA CYS A 38 8.93 -6.93 4.39
C CYS A 38 8.10 -6.83 5.69
N SER A 39 8.61 -6.10 6.68
CA SER A 39 7.93 -5.90 7.96
C SER A 39 7.88 -4.42 8.34
N GLY A 40 7.27 -4.11 9.50
CA GLY A 40 7.19 -2.75 10.01
C GLY A 40 6.09 -1.92 9.34
N GLN A 41 6.34 -0.62 9.20
CA GLN A 41 5.39 0.28 8.55
C GLN A 41 5.39 0.04 7.04
N THR A 42 4.22 0.15 6.45
CA THR A 42 4.01 0.06 5.01
C THR A 42 3.60 1.39 4.41
N MET A 43 3.87 1.55 3.13
CA MET A 43 3.27 2.59 2.31
C MET A 43 2.79 1.93 1.02
N ASP A 44 1.50 2.09 0.73
CA ASP A 44 0.89 1.59 -0.50
C ASP A 44 0.89 2.70 -1.53
N ILE A 45 1.32 2.35 -2.75
CA ILE A 45 1.44 3.25 -3.88
C ILE A 45 0.52 2.75 -4.96
N ASN A 46 -0.54 3.52 -5.16
CA ASN A 46 -1.62 3.27 -6.10
C ASN A 46 -2.00 4.62 -6.75
N GLY A 47 -1.67 4.78 -8.03
CA GLY A 47 -1.89 6.03 -8.76
C GLY A 47 -0.96 6.16 -9.96
N CYS A 48 -1.12 7.21 -10.77
CA CYS A 48 -0.39 7.42 -12.02
C CYS A 48 0.61 8.58 -11.88
N ASP A 49 1.62 8.43 -11.03
CA ASP A 49 2.62 9.48 -10.79
C ASP A 49 3.98 8.91 -10.35
N CYS A 50 4.90 9.81 -10.04
CA CYS A 50 6.15 9.55 -9.37
C CYS A 50 6.01 9.69 -7.85
N PHE A 51 6.50 8.68 -7.12
CA PHE A 51 6.45 8.62 -5.67
C PHE A 51 7.84 8.43 -5.08
N GLU A 52 8.12 9.09 -3.95
CA GLU A 52 9.37 8.93 -3.21
C GLU A 52 9.28 7.74 -2.26
N LEU A 53 10.34 6.93 -2.18
CA LEU A 53 10.44 5.73 -1.33
C LEU A 53 11.32 5.96 -0.09
N THR A 54 11.62 7.22 0.24
CA THR A 54 12.53 7.56 1.35
C THR A 54 11.98 7.02 2.67
N GLY A 55 12.74 6.15 3.34
CA GLY A 55 12.33 5.52 4.60
C GLY A 55 11.66 4.15 4.47
N TYR A 56 11.34 3.69 3.26
CA TYR A 56 10.67 2.41 2.99
C TYR A 56 11.50 1.48 2.10
N GLN A 57 12.82 1.54 2.23
CA GLN A 57 13.77 0.83 1.36
C GLN A 57 14.13 -0.59 1.84
N SER A 58 13.36 -1.16 2.78
CA SER A 58 13.68 -2.44 3.43
C SER A 58 12.97 -3.65 2.82
N GLY A 59 12.12 -3.40 1.83
CA GLY A 59 11.50 -4.41 0.97
C GLY A 59 10.31 -3.82 0.21
N PHE A 60 9.82 -4.53 -0.80
CA PHE A 60 8.60 -4.19 -1.50
C PHE A 60 7.83 -5.42 -1.97
N HIS A 61 6.55 -5.22 -2.25
CA HIS A 61 5.67 -6.18 -2.88
C HIS A 61 4.85 -5.44 -3.94
N PHE A 62 5.00 -5.85 -5.20
CA PHE A 62 4.28 -5.30 -6.33
C PHE A 62 3.24 -6.31 -6.79
N VAL A 63 1.97 -5.90 -6.73
CA VAL A 63 0.84 -6.66 -7.25
C VAL A 63 0.48 -6.08 -8.61
N PHE A 64 0.67 -6.87 -9.65
CA PHE A 64 0.47 -6.47 -11.04
C PHE A 64 -0.92 -6.87 -11.54
N THR A 65 -1.58 -5.97 -12.27
CA THR A 65 -2.96 -6.12 -12.79
C THR A 65 -3.03 -6.08 -14.31
N GLU A 66 -1.96 -6.46 -15.02
CA GLU A 66 -1.80 -6.45 -16.48
C GLU A 66 -1.81 -5.07 -17.16
N GLU A 67 -2.44 -4.06 -16.56
CA GLU A 67 -2.65 -2.75 -17.19
C GLU A 67 -1.70 -1.65 -16.67
N GLN A 68 -0.95 -1.90 -15.59
CA GLN A 68 -0.18 -0.85 -14.92
C GLN A 68 1.19 -1.35 -14.47
N GLU A 69 2.25 -0.91 -15.14
CA GLU A 69 3.63 -1.25 -14.79
C GLU A 69 4.18 -0.27 -13.74
N ALA A 70 5.29 -0.64 -13.09
CA ALA A 70 6.03 0.26 -12.22
C ALA A 70 7.51 0.31 -12.61
N VAL A 71 8.10 1.50 -12.58
CA VAL A 71 9.53 1.71 -12.84
C VAL A 71 10.19 2.25 -11.58
N LEU A 72 11.04 1.46 -10.96
CA LEU A 72 11.84 1.84 -9.79
C LEU A 72 13.09 2.61 -10.25
N TYR A 73 13.43 3.72 -9.58
CA TYR A 73 14.58 4.56 -9.90
C TYR A 73 15.53 4.68 -8.70
N THR A 74 16.84 4.60 -8.95
CA THR A 74 17.87 4.81 -7.90
C THR A 74 18.00 6.27 -7.47
N ASP A 75 17.56 7.21 -8.32
CA ASP A 75 17.49 8.63 -8.01
C ASP A 75 16.10 9.02 -7.45
N ARG A 76 16.01 10.24 -6.94
CA ARG A 76 14.73 10.85 -6.52
C ARG A 76 13.99 11.44 -7.72
N HIS A 77 12.69 11.67 -7.56
CA HIS A 77 11.78 12.30 -8.50
C HIS A 77 11.72 11.59 -9.86
N CYS A 78 11.89 10.26 -9.87
CA CYS A 78 11.86 9.42 -11.06
C CYS A 78 12.78 9.90 -12.19
N ARG A 79 13.93 10.46 -11.79
CA ARG A 79 14.97 10.91 -12.70
C ARG A 79 15.87 9.74 -13.09
N ASN A 80 16.53 9.88 -14.23
CA ASN A 80 17.59 8.99 -14.71
C ASN A 80 17.15 7.53 -15.00
N ARG A 81 16.63 7.32 -16.23
CA ARG A 81 16.18 6.01 -16.72
C ARG A 81 17.29 4.97 -16.92
N TYR A 82 18.56 5.35 -16.86
CA TYR A 82 19.67 4.41 -17.05
C TYR A 82 19.94 3.54 -15.81
N ARG A 83 19.35 3.87 -14.66
CA ARG A 83 19.47 3.12 -13.41
C ARG A 83 18.10 2.86 -12.81
N SER A 84 17.23 2.27 -13.64
CA SER A 84 15.89 1.89 -13.26
C SER A 84 15.62 0.39 -13.42
N GLN A 85 14.62 -0.11 -12.71
CA GLN A 85 14.10 -1.47 -12.83
C GLN A 85 12.61 -1.41 -13.18
N LEU A 86 12.22 -2.11 -14.24
CA LEU A 86 10.83 -2.30 -14.62
C LEU A 86 10.22 -3.44 -13.79
N LEU A 87 8.98 -3.25 -13.34
CA LEU A 87 8.12 -4.24 -12.72
C LEU A 87 6.84 -4.33 -13.56
N ASN A 88 6.64 -5.46 -14.20
CA ASN A 88 5.51 -5.76 -15.10
C ASN A 88 4.94 -7.16 -14.81
N GLU A 89 5.22 -7.68 -13.63
CA GLU A 89 4.70 -8.95 -13.10
C GLU A 89 4.69 -8.88 -11.58
N GLU A 90 3.91 -9.74 -10.93
CA GLU A 90 3.89 -9.80 -9.47
C GLU A 90 5.29 -10.07 -8.93
N THR A 91 5.79 -9.15 -8.10
CA THR A 91 7.18 -9.20 -7.63
C THR A 91 7.23 -8.94 -6.14
N ARG A 92 7.83 -9.87 -5.39
CA ARG A 92 8.07 -9.70 -3.96
C ARG A 92 9.57 -9.69 -3.65
N TYR A 93 10.03 -8.62 -3.00
CA TYR A 93 11.43 -8.44 -2.64
C TYR A 93 11.58 -8.00 -1.19
N CYS A 94 11.91 -8.94 -0.30
CA CYS A 94 11.98 -8.70 1.15
C CYS A 94 13.40 -8.43 1.67
N ARG A 95 14.19 -7.69 0.90
CA ARG A 95 15.54 -7.25 1.28
C ARG A 95 15.68 -5.77 0.99
N ARG A 96 16.71 -5.15 1.58
CA ARG A 96 17.02 -3.75 1.32
C ARG A 96 17.32 -3.54 -0.16
N PHE A 97 16.75 -2.50 -0.75
CA PHE A 97 16.92 -2.15 -2.16
C PHE A 97 17.44 -0.71 -2.33
N PRO A 98 18.13 -0.39 -3.45
CA PRO A 98 18.77 0.92 -3.63
C PRO A 98 17.87 2.01 -4.22
N PHE A 99 16.64 1.67 -4.62
CA PHE A 99 15.71 2.59 -5.26
C PHE A 99 15.17 3.65 -4.30
N ARG A 100 15.05 4.88 -4.79
CA ARG A 100 14.63 6.05 -4.02
C ARG A 100 13.30 6.62 -4.49
N SER A 101 12.87 6.33 -5.71
CA SER A 101 11.56 6.71 -6.22
C SER A 101 10.99 5.63 -7.14
N VAL A 102 9.70 5.68 -7.39
CA VAL A 102 8.97 4.80 -8.30
C VAL A 102 8.04 5.63 -9.17
N LYS A 103 8.00 5.34 -10.47
CA LYS A 103 6.95 5.82 -11.35
C LYS A 103 5.97 4.69 -11.63
N MET A 104 4.72 4.89 -11.26
CA MET A 104 3.64 4.00 -11.68
C MET A 104 3.19 4.44 -13.08
N VAL A 105 3.21 3.51 -14.04
CA VAL A 105 2.89 3.77 -15.45
C VAL A 105 1.46 3.34 -15.70
N CYS A 106 0.61 4.36 -15.82
CA CYS A 106 -0.64 4.32 -16.55
C CYS A 106 -0.39 5.06 -17.89
#